data_AF-A0A2A4WV14-F1
#
_entry.id   AF-A0A2A4WV14-F1
#
_cell.length_a   1.000
_cell.length_b   1.000
_cell.length_c   1.000
_cell.angle_alpha   90.00
_cell.angle_beta   90.00
_cell.angle_gamma   90.00
#
_symmetry.space_group_name_H-M   'P 1'
#
loop_
_entity.id
_entity.type
_entity.pdbx_description
1 polymer ?
#
loop_
_entity_poly.entity_id
_entity_poly.type
_entity_poly.pdbx_seq_one_letter_code
_entity_poly.pdbx_strand_id
1 'polypeptide(L)'
;MGRIAEIVIQESLGELKTLARQTRNYRIKLRLTCLIYSKSKRFKTQTDLSTHLGVDYSTLKRWLKQYKDEGLASLLTLASGGNKKSMITPPIHAALADRLESSSNPFRGYWDAQTWIKEVFKKELQYNTVRTYLIRHFKTKLKTPRKSHYKKDEQAIEAFFKTSKYI
;
A
#
# COMPACT_ATOMS: atom_id res chain seq x y z
N MET A 1 3.15 13.27 -38.01
CA MET A 1 4.63 13.37 -38.01
C MET A 1 5.16 12.99 -36.63
N GLY A 2 6.07 12.02 -36.55
CA GLY A 2 6.65 11.55 -35.29
C GLY A 2 7.90 12.34 -34.90
N ARG A 3 8.15 12.54 -33.59
CA ARG A 3 9.38 13.18 -33.09
C ARG A 3 10.60 12.30 -33.36
N ILE A 4 11.71 12.92 -33.71
CA ILE A 4 13.01 12.23 -33.90
C ILE A 4 13.60 11.88 -32.53
N ALA A 5 14.26 10.72 -32.44
CA ALA A 5 14.90 10.22 -31.22
C ALA A 5 16.34 10.74 -31.10
N GLU A 6 16.52 12.05 -30.90
CA GLU A 6 17.84 12.63 -30.62
C GLU A 6 18.15 12.57 -29.11
N ILE A 7 18.88 11.54 -28.69
CA ILE A 7 19.30 11.36 -27.29
C ILE A 7 20.75 10.93 -27.24
N VAL A 8 21.53 11.61 -26.40
CA VAL A 8 22.91 11.23 -26.09
C VAL A 8 22.86 10.12 -25.04
N ILE A 9 23.19 8.90 -25.46
CA ILE A 9 23.24 7.72 -24.57
C ILE A 9 24.70 7.44 -24.24
N GLN A 10 25.04 7.52 -22.96
CA GLN A 10 26.42 7.41 -22.46
C GLN A 10 26.96 5.99 -22.55
N GLU A 11 26.15 4.97 -22.21
CA GLU A 11 26.57 3.58 -22.09
C GLU A 11 26.76 2.89 -23.43
N SER A 12 27.73 1.99 -23.54
CA SER A 12 28.02 1.32 -24.80
C SER A 12 26.89 0.37 -25.25
N LEU A 13 26.80 0.10 -26.55
CA LEU A 13 25.82 -0.88 -27.07
C LEU A 13 26.08 -2.29 -26.51
N GLY A 14 27.34 -2.62 -26.21
CA GLY A 14 27.72 -3.89 -25.60
C GLY A 14 27.19 -4.02 -24.17
N GLU A 15 27.40 -2.99 -23.35
CA GLU A 15 26.89 -2.93 -21.97
C GLU A 15 25.37 -3.09 -21.91
N LEU A 16 24.63 -2.31 -22.71
CA LEU A 16 23.17 -2.37 -22.72
C LEU A 16 22.63 -3.75 -23.14
N LYS A 17 23.26 -4.39 -24.12
CA LYS A 17 22.88 -5.75 -24.55
C LYS A 17 23.16 -6.79 -23.47
N THR A 18 24.29 -6.68 -22.79
CA THR A 18 24.64 -7.58 -21.67
C THR A 18 23.66 -7.43 -20.52
N LEU A 19 23.36 -6.18 -20.12
CA LEU A 19 22.35 -5.90 -19.10
C LEU A 19 20.96 -6.42 -19.48
N ALA A 20 20.55 -6.25 -20.74
CA ALA A 20 19.26 -6.75 -21.23
C ALA A 20 19.16 -8.28 -21.23
N ARG A 21 20.29 -8.99 -21.39
CA ARG A 21 20.35 -10.45 -21.30
C ARG A 21 20.29 -10.94 -19.86
N GLN A 22 20.96 -10.26 -18.93
CA GLN A 22 20.97 -10.61 -17.51
C GLN A 22 19.64 -10.32 -16.81
N THR A 23 18.89 -9.33 -17.31
CA THR A 23 17.64 -8.89 -16.68
C THR A 23 16.50 -9.88 -16.92
N ARG A 24 15.98 -10.49 -15.85
CA ARG A 24 14.80 -11.38 -15.89
C ARG A 24 13.47 -10.61 -16.00
N ASN A 25 13.41 -9.39 -15.47
CA ASN A 25 12.18 -8.58 -15.49
C ASN A 25 11.90 -8.00 -16.87
N TYR A 26 10.80 -8.43 -17.48
CA TYR A 26 10.38 -8.00 -18.82
C TYR A 26 10.27 -6.47 -18.97
N ARG A 27 9.73 -5.77 -17.96
CA ARG A 27 9.52 -4.31 -18.03
C ARG A 27 10.85 -3.56 -18.12
N ILE A 28 11.84 -4.00 -17.34
CA ILE A 28 13.19 -3.43 -17.35
C ILE A 28 13.88 -3.77 -18.67
N LYS A 29 13.73 -5.01 -19.15
CA LYS A 29 14.27 -5.45 -20.44
C LYS A 29 13.76 -4.60 -21.60
N LEU A 30 12.47 -4.24 -21.58
CA LEU A 30 11.85 -3.41 -22.63
C LEU A 30 12.36 -1.95 -22.61
N ARG A 31 12.63 -1.41 -21.41
CA ARG A 31 13.31 -0.11 -21.27
C ARG A 31 14.73 -0.15 -21.81
N LEU A 32 15.47 -1.23 -21.56
CA LEU A 32 16.82 -1.44 -22.11
C LEU A 32 16.81 -1.59 -23.64
N THR A 33 15.86 -2.36 -24.20
CA THR A 33 15.74 -2.47 -25.67
C THR A 33 15.39 -1.14 -26.32
N CYS A 34 14.59 -0.30 -25.65
CA CYS A 34 14.35 1.08 -26.08
C CYS A 34 15.66 1.86 -26.23
N LEU A 35 16.54 1.84 -25.22
CA LEU A 35 17.85 2.52 -25.30
C LEU A 35 18.75 1.94 -26.39
N ILE A 36 18.79 0.61 -26.55
CA ILE A 36 19.59 -0.06 -27.59
C ILE A 36 19.15 0.41 -28.99
N TYR A 37 17.84 0.47 -29.24
CA TYR A 37 17.32 0.91 -30.54
C TYR A 37 17.47 2.40 -30.77
N SER A 38 17.32 3.23 -29.73
CA SER A 38 17.62 4.65 -29.80
C SER A 38 19.11 4.91 -30.11
N LYS A 39 20.04 4.18 -29.48
CA LYS A 39 21.48 4.35 -29.71
C LYS A 39 21.92 3.83 -31.08
N SER A 40 21.35 2.72 -31.54
CA SER A 40 21.62 2.18 -32.88
C SER A 40 20.95 2.94 -34.03
N LYS A 41 20.14 3.97 -33.72
CA LYS A 41 19.39 4.78 -34.70
C LYS A 41 18.61 3.94 -35.73
N ARG A 42 18.13 2.76 -35.31
CA ARG A 42 17.46 1.79 -36.18
C ARG A 42 16.15 2.33 -36.76
N PHE A 43 15.47 3.21 -36.02
CA PHE A 43 14.19 3.81 -36.39
C PHE A 43 14.35 5.32 -36.57
N LYS A 44 13.67 5.87 -37.58
CA LYS A 44 13.70 7.30 -37.88
C LYS A 44 12.93 8.13 -36.85
N THR A 45 11.80 7.61 -36.37
CA THR A 45 10.92 8.30 -35.42
C THR A 45 10.72 7.52 -34.12
N GLN A 46 10.44 8.25 -33.04
CA GLN A 46 10.06 7.66 -31.76
C GLN A 46 8.74 6.88 -31.85
N THR A 47 7.85 7.27 -32.75
CA THR A 47 6.58 6.58 -33.01
C THR A 47 6.79 5.20 -33.64
N ASP A 48 7.72 5.07 -34.58
CA ASP A 48 8.04 3.76 -35.19
C ASP A 48 8.67 2.83 -34.13
N LEU A 49 9.55 3.39 -33.29
CA LEU A 49 10.17 2.67 -32.19
C LEU A 49 9.12 2.18 -31.17
N SER A 50 8.16 3.03 -30.80
CA SER A 50 7.12 2.67 -29.83
C SER A 50 6.22 1.57 -30.38
N THR A 51 5.83 1.67 -31.66
CA THR A 51 5.04 0.64 -32.36
C THR A 51 5.78 -0.70 -32.41
N HIS A 52 7.07 -0.69 -32.75
CA HIS A 52 7.89 -1.91 -32.78
C HIS A 52 8.05 -2.54 -31.39
N LEU A 53 8.16 -1.73 -30.35
CA LEU A 53 8.25 -2.20 -28.96
C LEU A 53 6.90 -2.64 -28.36
N GLY A 54 5.78 -2.38 -29.04
CA GLY A 54 4.43 -2.66 -28.55
C GLY A 54 4.01 -1.78 -27.37
N VAL A 55 4.52 -0.54 -27.30
CA VAL A 55 4.29 0.39 -26.19
C VAL A 55 3.74 1.71 -26.74
N ASP A 56 2.90 2.39 -25.96
CA ASP A 56 2.42 3.73 -26.31
C ASP A 56 3.59 4.73 -26.38
N TYR A 57 3.54 5.62 -27.37
CA TYR A 57 4.43 6.77 -27.53
C TYR A 57 4.61 7.57 -26.24
N SER A 58 3.52 7.79 -25.48
CA SER A 58 3.60 8.54 -24.20
C SER A 58 4.50 7.85 -23.17
N THR A 59 4.46 6.52 -23.14
CA THR A 59 5.28 5.70 -22.23
C THR A 59 6.74 5.72 -22.67
N LEU A 60 6.99 5.56 -23.98
CA LEU A 60 8.34 5.66 -24.53
C LEU A 60 8.96 7.05 -24.26
N LYS A 61 8.20 8.11 -24.50
CA LYS A 61 8.62 9.48 -24.21
C LYS A 61 8.95 9.67 -22.72
N ARG A 62 8.19 9.06 -21.82
CA ARG A 62 8.46 9.09 -20.36
C ARG A 62 9.78 8.42 -20.02
N TRP A 63 10.07 7.26 -20.62
CA TRP A 63 11.34 6.53 -20.39
C TRP A 63 12.55 7.31 -20.89
N LEU A 64 12.45 7.87 -22.10
CA LEU A 64 13.51 8.68 -22.67
C LEU A 64 13.78 9.94 -21.85
N LYS A 65 12.71 10.59 -21.35
CA LYS A 65 12.84 11.71 -20.42
C LYS A 65 13.49 11.29 -19.09
N GLN A 66 13.02 10.20 -18.48
CA GLN A 66 13.57 9.68 -17.23
C GLN A 66 15.06 9.35 -17.35
N TYR A 67 15.47 8.73 -18.46
CA TYR A 67 16.89 8.48 -18.73
C TYR A 67 17.68 9.77 -18.90
N LYS A 68 17.14 10.76 -19.62
CA LYS A 68 17.80 12.06 -19.82
C LYS A 68 17.99 12.82 -18.51
N ASP A 69 17.00 12.78 -17.62
CA ASP A 69 16.98 13.57 -16.40
C ASP A 69 17.74 12.88 -15.24
N GLU A 70 17.64 11.54 -15.12
CA GLU A 70 18.10 10.78 -13.94
C GLU A 70 19.07 9.62 -14.29
N GLY A 71 19.32 9.35 -15.57
CA GLY A 71 20.27 8.33 -16.04
C GLY A 71 19.73 6.89 -16.06
N LEU A 72 20.64 5.94 -16.35
CA LEU A 72 20.30 4.52 -16.51
C LEU A 72 19.79 3.88 -15.22
N ALA A 73 20.40 4.19 -14.07
CA ALA A 73 20.02 3.60 -12.79
C ALA A 73 18.53 3.82 -12.50
N SER A 74 18.04 5.06 -12.66
CA SER A 74 16.62 5.38 -12.51
C SER A 74 15.75 4.59 -13.47
N LEU A 75 16.15 4.49 -14.74
CA LEU A 75 15.40 3.73 -15.75
C LEU A 75 15.25 2.23 -15.39
N LEU A 76 16.25 1.65 -14.73
CA LEU A 76 16.21 0.26 -14.26
C LEU A 76 15.37 0.10 -12.99
N THR A 77 15.21 1.15 -12.18
CA THR A 77 14.33 1.08 -11.01
C THR A 77 12.85 1.10 -11.40
N LEU A 78 12.12 0.11 -10.90
CA LEU A 78 10.66 0.08 -10.96
C LEU A 78 10.11 0.61 -9.65
N ALA A 79 9.74 1.89 -9.61
CA ALA A 79 8.96 2.41 -8.50
C ALA A 79 7.56 1.79 -8.54
N SER A 80 7.31 0.77 -7.74
CA SER A 80 5.95 0.41 -7.34
C SER A 80 5.53 1.39 -6.25
N GLY A 81 4.28 1.87 -6.30
CA GLY A 81 3.72 2.65 -5.20
C GLY A 81 3.80 1.81 -3.94
N GLY A 82 4.74 2.14 -3.06
CA GLY A 82 4.98 1.40 -1.83
C GLY A 82 3.80 1.49 -0.87
N ASN A 83 3.84 0.71 0.19
CA ASN A 83 2.86 0.83 1.26
C ASN A 83 3.02 2.19 1.95
N LYS A 84 1.94 2.98 2.00
CA LYS A 84 1.88 4.19 2.81
C LYS A 84 2.23 3.83 4.25
N LYS A 85 3.15 4.58 4.87
CA LYS A 85 3.53 4.38 6.28
C LYS A 85 2.27 4.42 7.16
N SER A 86 2.16 3.45 8.06
CA SER A 86 1.05 3.39 9.03
C SER A 86 1.01 4.67 9.87
N MET A 87 -0.19 5.21 10.08
CA MET A 87 -0.39 6.34 11.00
C MET A 87 -0.15 5.96 12.47
N ILE A 88 -0.33 4.66 12.78
CA ILE A 88 -0.05 4.08 14.09
C ILE A 88 1.43 3.70 14.11
N THR A 89 2.19 4.44 14.93
CA THR A 89 3.63 4.30 15.12
C THR A 89 3.93 3.18 16.14
N PRO A 90 5.13 2.57 16.11
CA PRO A 90 5.54 1.54 17.07
C PRO A 90 5.26 1.85 18.55
N PRO A 91 5.50 3.06 19.08
CA PRO A 91 5.16 3.37 20.48
C PRO A 91 3.65 3.32 20.77
N ILE A 92 2.81 3.71 19.81
CA ILE A 92 1.35 3.63 19.97
C ILE A 92 0.91 2.17 19.96
N HIS A 93 1.55 1.35 19.12
CA HIS A 93 1.29 -0.08 19.08
C HIS A 93 1.59 -0.75 20.43
N ALA A 94 2.76 -0.49 21.02
CA ALA A 94 3.14 -1.05 22.32
C ALA A 94 2.15 -0.63 23.42
N ALA A 95 1.84 0.68 23.51
CA ALA A 95 0.92 1.17 24.52
C ALA A 95 -0.52 0.65 24.36
N LEU A 96 -0.96 0.38 23.13
CA LEU A 96 -2.24 -0.29 22.87
C LEU A 96 -2.21 -1.75 23.33
N ALA A 97 -1.09 -2.46 23.16
CA ALA A 97 -0.92 -3.84 23.60
C ALA A 97 -1.02 -3.93 25.13
N ASP A 98 -0.23 -3.12 25.83
CA ASP A 98 -0.20 -3.10 27.31
C ASP A 98 -1.59 -2.85 27.90
N ARG A 99 -2.34 -1.91 27.31
CA ARG A 99 -3.68 -1.57 27.77
C ARG A 99 -4.73 -2.62 27.42
N LEU A 100 -4.58 -3.35 26.32
CA LEU A 100 -5.47 -4.46 25.96
C LEU A 100 -5.28 -5.67 26.87
N GLU A 101 -4.06 -5.91 27.34
CA GLU A 101 -3.73 -7.00 28.26
C GLU A 101 -4.10 -6.66 29.72
N SER A 102 -4.14 -5.37 30.05
CA SER A 102 -4.48 -4.90 31.39
C SER A 102 -5.97 -5.12 31.75
N SER A 103 -6.25 -6.01 32.72
CA SER A 103 -7.62 -6.25 33.21
C SER A 103 -8.22 -5.11 34.04
N SER A 104 -7.40 -4.17 34.51
CA SER A 104 -7.86 -3.08 35.39
C SER A 104 -8.63 -1.98 34.65
N ASN A 105 -8.28 -1.72 33.38
CA ASN A 105 -8.92 -0.65 32.59
C ASN A 105 -9.03 -1.03 31.10
N PRO A 106 -9.85 -2.05 30.77
CA PRO A 106 -10.03 -2.51 29.40
C PRO A 106 -10.78 -1.46 28.56
N PHE A 107 -10.50 -1.44 27.26
CA PHE A 107 -11.26 -0.60 26.33
C PHE A 107 -12.73 -1.03 26.28
N ARG A 108 -13.64 -0.05 26.42
CA ARG A 108 -15.10 -0.28 26.30
C ARG A 108 -15.50 -0.63 24.86
N GLY A 109 -14.72 -0.15 23.90
CA GLY A 109 -14.87 -0.47 22.49
C GLY A 109 -13.87 0.30 21.63
N TYR A 110 -14.05 0.26 20.31
CA TYR A 110 -13.12 0.88 19.38
C TYR A 110 -13.14 2.41 19.40
N TRP A 111 -14.26 3.03 19.77
CA TRP A 111 -14.37 4.49 19.92
C TRP A 111 -13.56 4.98 21.14
N ASP A 112 -13.52 4.17 22.21
CA ASP A 112 -12.78 4.45 23.43
C ASP A 112 -11.27 4.38 23.14
N ALA A 113 -10.83 3.37 22.40
CA ALA A 113 -9.46 3.30 21.90
C ALA A 113 -9.09 4.51 21.00
N GLN A 114 -10.00 4.96 20.14
CA GLN A 114 -9.78 6.16 19.30
C GLN A 114 -9.63 7.42 20.15
N THR A 115 -10.50 7.59 21.14
CA THR A 115 -10.47 8.76 22.06
C THR A 115 -9.19 8.76 22.88
N TRP A 116 -8.79 7.61 23.41
CA TRP A 116 -7.55 7.47 24.16
C TRP A 116 -6.29 7.78 23.33
N ILE A 117 -6.23 7.31 22.07
CA ILE A 117 -5.11 7.65 21.18
C ILE A 117 -5.06 9.17 20.95
N LYS A 118 -6.22 9.83 20.82
CA LYS A 118 -6.30 11.28 20.67
C LYS A 118 -5.81 12.00 21.94
N GLU A 119 -6.16 11.52 23.12
CA GLU A 119 -5.76 12.14 24.39
C GLU A 119 -4.27 11.96 24.71
N VAL A 120 -3.77 10.73 24.63
CA VAL A 120 -2.39 10.40 25.04
C VAL A 120 -1.37 10.79 23.98
N PHE A 121 -1.67 10.52 22.72
CA PHE A 121 -0.70 10.70 21.62
C PHE A 121 -0.99 11.94 20.78
N LYS A 122 -2.07 12.69 21.05
CA LYS A 122 -2.51 13.89 20.30
C LYS A 122 -2.61 13.62 18.80
N LYS A 123 -2.94 12.38 18.41
CA LYS A 123 -3.11 11.96 17.02
C LYS A 123 -4.57 11.71 16.72
N GLU A 124 -5.10 12.43 15.75
CA GLU A 124 -6.44 12.22 15.25
C GLU A 124 -6.43 11.10 14.21
N LEU A 125 -6.90 9.92 14.61
CA LEU A 125 -7.09 8.79 13.73
C LEU A 125 -8.58 8.61 13.43
N GLN A 126 -8.87 8.19 12.20
CA GLN A 126 -10.23 7.78 11.82
C GLN A 126 -10.62 6.49 12.56
N TYR A 127 -11.88 6.38 12.97
CA TYR A 127 -12.41 5.21 13.68
C TYR A 127 -12.09 3.90 12.94
N ASN A 128 -12.30 3.87 11.62
CA ASN A 128 -12.05 2.68 10.82
C ASN A 128 -10.55 2.29 10.81
N THR A 129 -9.64 3.27 10.84
CA THR A 129 -8.20 3.01 10.93
C THR A 129 -7.86 2.34 12.26
N VAL A 130 -8.38 2.86 13.38
CA VAL A 130 -8.15 2.27 14.71
C VAL A 130 -8.76 0.87 14.78
N ARG A 131 -10.01 0.70 14.36
CA ARG A 131 -10.71 -0.59 14.36
C ARG A 131 -10.00 -1.64 13.51
N THR A 132 -9.70 -1.33 12.25
CA THR A 132 -9.04 -2.28 11.34
C THR A 132 -7.64 -2.64 11.81
N TYR A 133 -6.92 -1.68 12.40
CA TYR A 133 -5.61 -1.92 12.97
C TYR A 133 -5.69 -2.88 14.17
N LEU A 134 -6.57 -2.60 15.13
CA LEU A 134 -6.74 -3.43 16.32
C LEU A 134 -7.15 -4.88 15.97
N ILE A 135 -8.07 -5.03 15.01
CA ILE A 135 -8.47 -6.36 14.50
C ILE A 135 -7.31 -7.05 13.78
N ARG A 136 -6.55 -6.34 12.93
CA ARG A 136 -5.46 -6.93 12.15
C ARG A 136 -4.33 -7.43 13.04
N HIS A 137 -3.92 -6.59 14.00
CA HIS A 137 -2.72 -6.79 14.81
C HIS A 137 -2.99 -7.54 16.12
N PHE A 138 -4.06 -7.21 16.84
CA PHE A 138 -4.36 -7.78 18.16
C PHE A 138 -5.54 -8.77 18.13
N LYS A 139 -6.14 -9.01 16.96
CA LYS A 139 -7.28 -9.94 16.78
C LYS A 139 -8.47 -9.65 17.71
N THR A 140 -8.65 -8.39 18.10
CA THR A 140 -9.70 -7.98 19.04
C THR A 140 -11.10 -8.23 18.47
N LYS A 141 -12.06 -8.54 19.34
CA LYS A 141 -13.48 -8.66 19.00
C LYS A 141 -14.31 -7.94 20.05
N LEU A 142 -15.35 -7.21 19.60
CA LEU A 142 -16.31 -6.60 20.51
C LEU A 142 -17.10 -7.70 21.22
N LYS A 143 -17.22 -7.61 22.55
CA LYS A 143 -18.13 -8.47 23.30
C LYS A 143 -19.56 -8.04 22.98
N THR A 144 -20.31 -8.93 22.34
CA THR A 144 -21.72 -8.70 22.00
C THR A 144 -22.61 -9.60 22.84
N PRO A 145 -23.78 -9.12 23.31
CA PRO A 145 -24.74 -9.98 23.99
C PRO A 145 -25.20 -11.12 23.07
N ARG A 146 -25.63 -12.24 23.67
CA ARG A 146 -26.22 -13.33 22.89
C ARG A 146 -27.54 -12.85 22.28
N LYS A 147 -27.80 -13.25 21.04
CA LYS A 147 -29.07 -12.96 20.36
C LYS A 147 -30.22 -13.53 21.19
N SER A 148 -31.14 -12.67 21.63
CA SER A 148 -32.42 -13.06 22.19
C SER A 148 -33.40 -13.35 21.05
N HIS A 149 -34.34 -14.28 21.28
CA HIS A 149 -35.43 -14.53 20.35
C HIS A 149 -36.43 -13.37 20.43
N TYR A 150 -36.92 -12.90 19.27
CA TYR A 150 -37.76 -11.69 19.17
C TYR A 150 -39.17 -11.86 19.76
N LYS A 151 -39.68 -13.10 19.84
CA LYS A 151 -40.96 -13.42 20.51
C LYS A 151 -40.81 -13.81 21.98
N LYS A 152 -39.71 -13.43 22.63
CA LYS A 152 -39.60 -13.70 24.08
C LYS A 152 -40.64 -12.85 24.80
N ASP A 153 -41.36 -13.48 25.71
CA ASP A 153 -42.32 -12.79 26.56
C ASP A 153 -41.57 -11.88 27.54
N GLU A 154 -41.91 -10.59 27.51
CA GLU A 154 -41.31 -9.56 28.35
C GLU A 154 -41.64 -9.78 29.83
N GLN A 155 -42.83 -10.30 30.14
CA GLN A 155 -43.27 -10.58 31.51
C GLN A 155 -42.45 -11.72 32.14
N ALA A 156 -42.12 -12.75 31.35
CA ALA A 156 -41.28 -13.86 31.79
C ALA A 156 -39.82 -13.44 32.03
N ILE A 157 -39.32 -12.45 31.28
CA ILE A 157 -37.97 -11.89 31.46
C ILE A 157 -37.89 -11.12 32.79
N GLU A 158 -38.87 -10.26 33.07
CA GLU A 158 -38.91 -9.52 34.34
C GLU A 158 -39.06 -10.44 35.55
N ALA A 159 -39.88 -11.48 35.44
CA ALA A 159 -40.05 -12.49 36.50
C ALA A 159 -38.72 -13.23 36.78
N PHE A 160 -37.97 -13.59 35.74
CA PHE A 160 -36.65 -14.24 35.86
C PHE A 160 -35.60 -13.34 36.53
N PHE A 161 -35.57 -12.05 36.21
CA PHE A 161 -34.65 -11.12 36.87
C PHE A 161 -34.99 -10.91 38.36
N LYS A 162 -36.29 -10.89 38.71
CA LYS A 162 -36.78 -10.72 40.09
C LYS A 162 -36.48 -11.92 41.00
N THR A 163 -36.45 -13.14 40.47
CA THR A 163 -36.15 -14.36 41.24
C THR A 163 -34.65 -14.60 41.47
N SER A 164 -33.77 -13.85 40.81
CA SER A 164 -32.30 -13.99 40.95
C SER A 164 -31.68 -13.26 42.15
N LYS A 165 -32.49 -12.73 43.08
CA LYS A 165 -31.99 -12.28 44.39
C LYS A 165 -31.56 -13.51 45.18
N TYR A 166 -30.26 -13.81 45.16
CA TYR A 166 -29.65 -14.84 45.99
C TYR A 166 -29.95 -14.59 47.48
N ILE A 167 -30.28 -15.69 48.17
CA ILE A 167 -29.93 -15.95 49.57
C ILE A 167 -28.41 -16.07 49.65
#